data_AF-A0A9E1ZJA1-F1
#
_entry.id   AF-A0A9E1ZJA1-F1
#
_cell.length_a   1.000
_cell.length_b   1.000
_cell.length_c   1.000
_cell.angle_alpha   90.00
_cell.angle_beta   90.00
_cell.angle_gamma   90.00
#
_symmetry.space_group_name_H-M   'P 1'
#
loop_
_entity.id
_entity.type
_entity.pdbx_description
1 polymer ?
#
loop_
_entity_poly.entity_id
_entity_poly.type
_entity_poly.pdbx_seq_one_letter_code
_entity_poly.pdbx_strand_id
1 'polypeptide(L)'
;MSKGISRRDFLKGIGTMMGAVAASSVTGVSKVGAQSPRADANGLTIRKRKYKYPWWVKNVDKITTETNPDITTPPPMMHVANYAGGVISDEDLGVLNSKAKTHVKEGIENNIPGRSLPDLALHYALHADMTLGSQGSFDAPRSPNIEGHNDLLSYNLHPPQDFDLEPWQASPEEASKIVEAAGIQCGASMVGFTKLNTDWLYPYANVNPDAKEVFRNEKGFNIPESHKYMIIMISQGPRDLLIRNQSELGAAGDRATYSRAFNSVVQMIRFIKGLGYGAYHVNPIAPIIPFALEAGLGEMGRMNRMINPIFGGNVRISGVITDLPVASDKPIDFGLQEFCKTCKICATECPAGALS
;
A
#
# COMPACT_ATOMS: atom_id res chain seq x y z
N MET A 1 -3.36 37.96 -57.80
CA MET A 1 -3.98 38.63 -56.63
C MET A 1 -4.67 37.58 -55.78
N SER A 2 -4.00 37.03 -54.77
CA SER A 2 -4.62 36.09 -53.83
C SER A 2 -5.45 36.88 -52.81
N LYS A 3 -6.77 36.74 -52.84
CA LYS A 3 -7.64 37.26 -51.78
C LYS A 3 -7.34 36.47 -50.51
N GLY A 4 -6.73 37.13 -49.52
CA GLY A 4 -6.53 36.57 -48.19
C GLY A 4 -7.88 36.30 -47.52
N ILE A 5 -8.05 35.11 -46.96
CA ILE A 5 -9.22 34.72 -46.18
C ILE A 5 -9.32 35.66 -44.97
N SER A 6 -10.48 36.30 -44.79
CA SER A 6 -10.69 37.16 -43.63
C SER A 6 -10.85 36.31 -42.36
N ARG A 7 -10.48 36.87 -41.20
CA ARG A 7 -10.68 36.22 -39.89
C ARG A 7 -12.14 35.79 -39.65
N ARG A 8 -13.11 36.49 -40.26
CA ARG A 8 -14.54 36.15 -40.20
C ARG A 8 -14.86 34.89 -41.02
N ASP A 9 -14.22 34.70 -42.16
CA ASP A 9 -14.40 33.52 -43.01
C ASP A 9 -13.72 32.29 -42.39
N PHE A 10 -12.58 32.48 -41.73
CA PHE A 10 -11.92 31.44 -40.93
C PHE A 10 -12.81 30.95 -39.77
N LEU A 11 -13.42 31.88 -39.02
CA LEU A 11 -14.30 31.54 -37.89
C LEU A 11 -15.62 30.89 -38.34
N LYS A 12 -16.16 31.28 -39.50
CA LYS A 12 -17.31 30.57 -40.10
C LYS A 12 -16.97 29.14 -40.50
N GLY A 13 -15.78 28.90 -41.03
CA GLY A 13 -15.29 27.56 -41.38
C GLY A 13 -15.11 26.64 -40.16
N ILE A 14 -14.61 27.17 -39.05
CA ILE A 14 -14.50 26.42 -37.78
C ILE A 14 -15.89 26.11 -37.21
N GLY A 15 -16.82 27.07 -37.23
CA GLY A 15 -18.19 26.85 -36.73
C GLY A 15 -18.97 25.78 -37.51
N THR A 16 -18.74 25.68 -38.82
CA THR A 16 -19.36 24.62 -39.65
C THR A 16 -18.67 23.27 -39.50
N MET A 17 -17.33 23.23 -39.31
CA MET A 17 -16.63 21.98 -38.98
C MET A 17 -17.04 21.42 -37.61
N MET A 18 -17.18 22.27 -36.58
CA MET A 18 -17.61 21.81 -35.25
C MET A 18 -19.08 21.38 -35.22
N GLY A 19 -19.96 22.02 -36.00
CA GLY A 19 -21.36 21.61 -36.13
C GLY A 19 -21.54 20.26 -36.82
N ALA A 20 -20.69 19.93 -37.80
CA ALA A 20 -20.75 18.64 -38.49
C ALA A 20 -20.17 17.47 -37.66
N VAL A 21 -19.20 17.74 -36.78
CA VAL A 21 -18.65 16.74 -35.85
C VAL A 21 -19.61 16.46 -34.68
N ALA A 22 -20.40 17.45 -34.25
CA ALA A 22 -21.38 17.26 -33.17
C ALA A 22 -22.66 16.52 -33.61
N ALA A 23 -23.05 16.60 -34.89
CA ALA A 23 -24.26 15.95 -35.40
C ALA A 23 -24.08 14.46 -35.77
N SER A 24 -22.84 13.98 -35.88
CA SER A 24 -22.54 12.58 -36.22
C SER A 24 -22.32 11.66 -35.00
N SER A 25 -22.40 12.18 -33.77
CA SER A 25 -22.16 11.41 -32.55
C SER A 25 -23.41 11.03 -31.74
N VAL A 26 -24.64 11.26 -32.25
CA VAL A 26 -25.88 11.03 -31.45
C VAL A 26 -26.61 9.72 -31.80
N THR A 27 -26.10 8.88 -32.70
CA THR A 27 -26.72 7.57 -33.02
C THR A 27 -25.72 6.42 -33.14
N GLY A 28 -24.65 6.46 -32.33
CA GLY A 28 -23.73 5.35 -32.18
C GLY A 28 -23.70 4.93 -30.72
N VAL A 29 -24.29 3.78 -30.40
CA VAL A 29 -23.97 3.02 -29.20
C VAL A 29 -22.45 3.07 -29.02
N SER A 30 -21.97 3.66 -27.93
CA SER A 30 -20.55 3.69 -27.59
C SER A 30 -20.05 2.25 -27.60
N LYS A 31 -19.42 1.82 -28.69
CA LYS A 31 -18.62 0.60 -28.67
C LYS A 31 -17.50 0.89 -27.68
N VAL A 32 -17.63 0.32 -26.48
CA VAL A 32 -16.55 0.12 -25.52
C VAL A 32 -15.54 -0.80 -26.21
N GLY A 33 -14.78 -0.24 -27.13
CA GLY A 33 -13.99 -0.98 -28.13
C GLY A 33 -12.76 -0.23 -28.58
N ALA A 34 -12.45 0.92 -27.97
CA ALA A 34 -11.08 1.43 -27.98
C ALA A 34 -10.26 0.54 -27.04
N GLN A 35 -9.88 -0.65 -27.51
CA GLN A 35 -8.88 -1.47 -26.83
C GLN A 35 -7.61 -0.61 -26.73
N SER A 36 -7.36 -0.06 -25.55
CA SER A 36 -6.05 0.47 -25.21
C SER A 36 -5.02 -0.60 -25.59
N PRO A 37 -3.87 -0.26 -26.20
CA PRO A 37 -2.81 -1.24 -26.43
C PRO A 37 -2.26 -1.85 -25.13
N ARG A 38 -2.76 -1.43 -23.97
CA ARG A 38 -2.47 -1.94 -22.63
C ARG A 38 -3.67 -2.64 -21.97
N ALA A 39 -4.81 -2.81 -22.63
CA ALA A 39 -5.97 -3.51 -22.08
C ALA A 39 -5.79 -5.05 -22.17
N ASP A 40 -6.29 -5.78 -21.18
CA ASP A 40 -6.56 -7.22 -21.29
C ASP A 40 -7.88 -7.49 -22.07
N ALA A 41 -8.27 -8.76 -22.18
CA ALA A 41 -9.52 -9.17 -22.85
C ALA A 41 -10.77 -8.52 -22.24
N ASN A 42 -10.68 -8.03 -21.01
CA ASN A 42 -11.77 -7.43 -20.24
C ASN A 42 -11.67 -5.89 -20.14
N GLY A 43 -10.69 -5.26 -20.81
CA GLY A 43 -10.54 -3.80 -20.83
C GLY A 43 -9.73 -3.21 -19.66
N LEU A 44 -9.25 -4.01 -18.71
CA LEU A 44 -8.39 -3.54 -17.62
C LEU A 44 -6.97 -3.29 -18.13
N THR A 45 -6.40 -2.14 -17.77
CA THR A 45 -5.06 -1.77 -18.21
C THR A 45 -4.01 -2.60 -17.45
N ILE A 46 -3.47 -3.63 -18.12
CA ILE A 46 -2.31 -4.40 -17.67
C ILE A 46 -1.01 -3.66 -18.02
N ARG A 47 -0.01 -3.71 -17.13
CA ARG A 47 1.35 -3.32 -17.51
C ARG A 47 1.89 -4.37 -18.48
N LYS A 48 1.99 -4.04 -19.77
CA LYS A 48 2.76 -4.84 -20.74
C LYS A 48 4.25 -4.73 -20.44
N ARG A 49 4.73 -5.46 -19.44
CA ARG A 49 6.16 -5.71 -19.22
C ARG A 49 6.40 -7.20 -19.31
N LYS A 50 7.36 -7.60 -20.15
CA LYS A 50 7.80 -9.00 -20.26
C LYS A 50 8.42 -9.50 -18.95
N TYR A 51 9.00 -8.60 -18.15
CA TYR A 51 9.62 -8.88 -16.86
C TYR A 51 9.28 -7.78 -15.84
N LYS A 52 9.00 -8.19 -14.60
CA LYS A 52 8.74 -7.27 -13.46
C LYS A 52 9.96 -6.40 -13.15
N TYR A 53 11.16 -6.99 -13.25
CA TYR A 53 12.44 -6.36 -12.94
C TYR A 53 13.43 -6.37 -14.12
N PRO A 54 14.47 -5.51 -14.07
CA PRO A 54 15.62 -5.59 -14.98
C PRO A 54 16.38 -6.93 -14.89
N TRP A 55 17.17 -7.23 -15.93
CA TRP A 55 17.86 -8.52 -16.09
C TRP A 55 18.84 -8.89 -14.95
N TRP A 56 19.33 -7.91 -14.19
CA TRP A 56 20.27 -8.09 -13.09
C TRP A 56 19.60 -8.49 -11.77
N VAL A 57 18.28 -8.32 -11.64
CA VAL A 57 17.51 -8.87 -10.52
C VAL A 57 17.22 -10.33 -10.83
N LYS A 58 17.63 -11.23 -9.93
CA LYS A 58 17.48 -12.68 -10.10
C LYS A 58 16.38 -13.19 -9.19
N ASN A 59 15.64 -14.20 -9.66
CA ASN A 59 14.77 -14.97 -8.79
C ASN A 59 15.61 -16.01 -8.05
N VAL A 60 15.29 -16.24 -6.79
CA VAL A 60 15.90 -17.26 -5.93
C VAL A 60 14.79 -18.08 -5.28
N ASP A 61 15.13 -19.24 -4.70
CA ASP A 61 14.11 -20.15 -4.16
C ASP A 61 13.68 -19.81 -2.72
N LYS A 62 14.50 -19.03 -1.99
CA LYS A 62 14.23 -18.56 -0.63
C LYS A 62 14.66 -17.10 -0.49
N ILE A 63 14.11 -16.40 0.50
CA ILE A 63 14.53 -15.03 0.81
C ILE A 63 16.05 -14.98 1.10
N THR A 64 16.73 -13.90 0.69
CA THR A 64 18.19 -13.79 0.80
C THR A 64 18.69 -13.53 2.22
N THR A 65 17.80 -13.07 3.09
CA THR A 65 18.07 -12.85 4.50
C THR A 65 18.02 -14.16 5.25
N GLU A 66 19.08 -14.49 5.97
CA GLU A 66 19.16 -15.69 6.78
C GLU A 66 18.04 -15.72 7.84
N THR A 67 17.34 -16.84 7.92
CA THR A 67 16.36 -17.13 8.96
C THR A 67 16.87 -18.29 9.81
N ASN A 68 16.52 -18.30 11.10
CA ASN A 68 16.84 -19.41 11.98
C ASN A 68 15.55 -20.20 12.27
N PRO A 69 15.35 -21.36 11.62
CA PRO A 69 14.14 -22.18 11.82
C PRO A 69 14.05 -22.79 13.22
N ASP A 70 15.16 -22.86 13.96
CA ASP A 70 15.17 -23.38 15.34
C ASP A 70 14.53 -22.37 16.32
N ILE A 71 14.40 -21.09 15.93
CA ILE A 71 13.67 -20.08 16.69
C ILE A 71 12.19 -20.20 16.37
N THR A 72 11.51 -21.10 17.08
CA THR A 72 10.08 -21.39 16.90
C THR A 72 9.17 -20.57 17.82
N THR A 73 9.75 -19.90 18.82
CA THR A 73 9.00 -19.00 19.70
C THR A 73 8.94 -17.62 19.05
N PRO A 74 7.75 -17.13 18.66
CA PRO A 74 7.66 -15.78 18.13
C PRO A 74 8.09 -14.77 19.21
N PRO A 75 8.71 -13.65 18.84
CA PRO A 75 9.10 -12.64 19.81
C PRO A 75 7.86 -12.18 20.59
N PRO A 76 7.98 -11.90 21.90
CA PRO A 76 6.88 -11.32 22.66
C PRO A 76 6.43 -10.06 21.93
N MET A 77 5.14 -10.00 21.61
CA MET A 77 4.60 -8.94 20.78
C MET A 77 4.73 -7.59 21.50
N MET A 78 5.72 -6.79 21.09
CA MET A 78 5.72 -5.36 21.36
C MET A 78 4.74 -4.72 20.37
N HIS A 79 3.44 -4.85 20.62
CA HIS A 79 2.43 -4.21 19.81
C HIS A 79 2.67 -2.69 19.88
N VAL A 80 3.32 -2.08 18.88
CA VAL A 80 3.89 -0.71 18.98
C VAL A 80 2.86 0.33 19.47
N ALA A 81 1.59 0.19 19.08
CA ALA A 81 0.50 1.03 19.56
C ALA A 81 0.18 0.85 21.06
N ASN A 82 0.31 -0.38 21.58
CA ASN A 82 0.17 -0.66 23.02
C ASN A 82 1.50 -0.45 23.77
N TYR A 83 2.64 -0.53 23.09
CA TYR A 83 3.96 -0.26 23.67
C TYR A 83 4.08 1.22 24.05
N ALA A 84 3.69 2.13 23.15
CA ALA A 84 3.69 3.56 23.48
C ALA A 84 2.69 3.92 24.61
N GLY A 85 1.64 3.12 24.85
CA GLY A 85 0.70 3.31 25.98
C GLY A 85 1.05 2.52 27.24
N GLY A 86 1.84 1.45 27.12
CA GLY A 86 2.23 0.58 28.22
C GLY A 86 3.65 0.82 28.74
N VAL A 87 4.48 1.57 28.01
CA VAL A 87 5.87 1.89 28.38
C VAL A 87 6.05 3.36 28.73
N ILE A 88 5.19 4.23 28.20
CA ILE A 88 5.16 5.66 28.51
C ILE A 88 3.92 5.89 29.35
N SER A 89 4.10 6.36 30.59
CA SER A 89 2.99 6.73 31.45
C SER A 89 2.17 7.88 30.83
N ASP A 90 0.90 8.02 31.21
CA ASP A 90 0.08 9.15 30.73
C ASP A 90 0.71 10.51 31.10
N GLU A 91 1.41 10.57 32.24
CA GLU A 91 2.17 11.74 32.68
C GLU A 91 3.34 12.03 31.74
N ASP A 92 4.20 11.04 31.50
CA ASP A 92 5.34 11.18 30.58
C ASP A 92 4.87 11.54 29.17
N LEU A 93 3.74 10.97 28.73
CA LEU A 93 3.13 11.29 27.46
C LEU A 93 2.68 12.75 27.40
N GLY A 94 2.05 13.26 28.47
CA GLY A 94 1.67 14.67 28.59
C GLY A 94 2.88 15.60 28.50
N VAL A 95 3.99 15.24 29.14
CA VAL A 95 5.26 15.99 29.07
C VAL A 95 5.83 15.97 27.65
N LEU A 96 5.89 14.81 27.01
CA LEU A 96 6.39 14.66 25.64
C LEU A 96 5.53 15.45 24.64
N ASN A 97 4.20 15.37 24.75
CA ASN A 97 3.27 16.12 23.91
C ASN A 97 3.44 17.64 24.11
N SER A 98 3.62 18.09 25.35
CA SER A 98 3.85 19.50 25.64
C SER A 98 5.17 20.00 25.03
N LYS A 99 6.25 19.22 25.13
CA LYS A 99 7.53 19.52 24.47
C LYS A 99 7.38 19.58 22.95
N ALA A 100 6.65 18.63 22.38
CA ALA A 100 6.42 18.60 20.94
C ALA A 100 5.57 19.78 20.45
N LYS A 101 4.54 20.20 21.20
CA LYS A 101 3.77 21.43 20.92
C LYS A 101 4.65 22.67 20.90
N THR A 102 5.50 22.84 21.92
CA THR A 102 6.46 23.96 21.96
C THR A 102 7.40 23.91 20.76
N HIS A 103 7.96 22.74 20.45
CA HIS A 103 8.84 22.56 19.32
C HIS A 103 8.18 22.94 17.98
N VAL A 104 6.95 22.51 17.73
CA VAL A 104 6.18 22.87 16.52
C VAL A 104 5.88 24.37 16.49
N LYS A 105 5.45 24.94 17.62
CA LYS A 105 5.16 26.38 17.74
C LYS A 105 6.38 27.22 17.37
N GLU A 106 7.55 26.89 17.91
CA GLU A 106 8.80 27.57 17.59
C GLU A 106 9.15 27.47 16.10
N GLY A 107 8.90 26.32 15.46
CA GLY A 107 9.09 26.14 14.02
C GLY A 107 8.22 27.10 13.19
N ILE A 108 6.97 27.28 13.61
CA ILE A 108 6.01 28.17 12.96
C ILE A 108 6.38 29.64 13.18
N GLU A 109 6.62 30.07 14.43
CA GLU A 109 6.91 31.46 14.78
C GLU A 109 8.19 31.97 14.10
N ASN A 110 9.19 31.09 13.93
CA ASN A 110 10.46 31.42 13.29
C ASN A 110 10.49 31.09 11.78
N ASN A 111 9.37 30.60 11.22
CA ASN A 111 9.25 30.19 9.82
C ASN A 111 10.41 29.27 9.34
N ILE A 112 10.74 28.27 10.16
CA ILE A 112 11.82 27.33 9.86
C ILE A 112 11.42 26.49 8.63
N PRO A 113 12.29 26.36 7.59
CA PRO A 113 11.97 25.58 6.40
C PRO A 113 11.54 24.14 6.70
N GLY A 114 10.38 23.72 6.18
CA GLY A 114 9.79 22.40 6.43
C GLY A 114 8.98 22.30 7.71
N ARG A 115 8.92 23.38 8.50
CA ARG A 115 8.26 23.47 9.81
C ARG A 115 7.32 24.67 9.92
N SER A 116 7.01 25.31 8.79
CA SER A 116 6.10 26.44 8.72
C SER A 116 4.64 25.99 8.93
N LEU A 117 3.73 26.94 9.16
CA LEU A 117 2.31 26.62 9.28
C LEU A 117 1.74 25.92 8.01
N PRO A 118 2.10 26.33 6.77
CA PRO A 118 1.74 25.56 5.58
C PRO A 118 2.26 24.12 5.55
N ASP A 119 3.49 23.87 6.04
CA ASP A 119 4.05 22.52 6.11
C ASP A 119 3.27 21.63 7.07
N LEU A 120 2.90 22.19 8.23
CA LEU A 120 2.05 21.50 9.21
C LEU A 120 0.64 21.24 8.66
N ALA A 121 0.04 22.21 7.97
CA ALA A 121 -1.26 22.04 7.32
C ALA A 121 -1.22 20.93 6.25
N LEU A 122 -0.14 20.84 5.47
CA LEU A 122 0.06 19.77 4.50
C LEU A 122 0.24 18.41 5.19
N HIS A 123 0.96 18.35 6.32
CA HIS A 123 1.05 17.15 7.14
C HIS A 123 -0.34 16.66 7.56
N TYR A 124 -1.21 17.55 8.02
CA TYR A 124 -2.59 17.20 8.39
C TYR A 124 -3.40 16.70 7.21
N ALA A 125 -3.32 17.38 6.07
CA ALA A 125 -4.05 16.98 4.86
C ALA A 125 -3.66 15.58 4.38
N LEU A 126 -2.37 15.22 4.45
CA LEU A 126 -1.87 13.92 4.00
C LEU A 126 -2.07 12.80 5.02
N HIS A 127 -2.52 13.12 6.23
CA HIS A 127 -2.82 12.19 7.32
C HIS A 127 -4.29 11.73 7.38
N ALA A 128 -5.12 12.09 6.39
CA ALA A 128 -6.58 11.92 6.44
C ALA A 128 -7.09 10.50 6.78
N ASP A 129 -6.38 9.44 6.36
CA ASP A 129 -6.93 8.06 6.37
C ASP A 129 -6.24 7.10 7.39
N MET A 130 -5.30 7.56 8.21
CA MET A 130 -4.58 6.69 9.18
C MET A 130 -5.03 6.90 10.62
N THR A 131 -5.72 5.90 11.17
CA THR A 131 -6.29 5.86 12.53
C THR A 131 -5.43 5.14 13.58
N LEU A 132 -4.17 4.78 13.30
CA LEU A 132 -3.29 4.15 14.30
C LEU A 132 -2.13 5.06 14.71
N GLY A 133 -2.24 5.63 15.91
CA GLY A 133 -1.11 5.98 16.77
C GLY A 133 -0.29 7.22 16.42
N SER A 134 -0.69 8.04 15.45
CA SER A 134 0.02 9.30 15.19
C SER A 134 -0.86 10.35 14.53
N GLN A 135 -1.98 10.65 15.17
CA GLN A 135 -2.82 11.77 14.79
C GLN A 135 -1.98 13.05 14.78
N GLY A 136 -2.06 13.83 13.70
CA GLY A 136 -1.51 15.19 13.62
C GLY A 136 -2.09 16.16 14.67
N SER A 137 -2.87 15.68 15.62
CA SER A 137 -3.29 16.44 16.79
C SER A 137 -2.65 15.82 18.02
N PHE A 138 -1.85 16.63 18.72
CA PHE A 138 -1.26 16.28 20.02
C PHE A 138 -2.29 15.89 21.09
N ASP A 139 -3.56 16.24 20.86
CA ASP A 139 -4.68 16.06 21.79
C ASP A 139 -5.73 15.05 21.31
N ALA A 140 -5.54 14.43 20.13
CA ALA A 140 -6.46 13.41 19.65
C ALA A 140 -6.20 12.05 20.30
N PRO A 141 -7.24 11.27 20.63
CA PRO A 141 -7.08 9.91 21.14
C PRO A 141 -6.25 9.05 20.15
N ARG A 142 -5.36 8.20 20.68
CA ARG A 142 -4.42 7.35 19.90
C ARG A 142 -5.08 6.35 18.94
N SER A 143 -6.40 6.25 18.97
CA SER A 143 -7.24 5.51 18.05
C SER A 143 -8.64 6.10 18.10
N PRO A 144 -8.99 7.10 17.27
CA PRO A 144 -10.40 7.36 17.05
C PRO A 144 -10.88 6.14 16.27
N ASN A 145 -11.55 5.21 16.96
CA ASN A 145 -12.49 4.34 16.28
C ASN A 145 -13.49 5.29 15.62
N ILE A 146 -13.22 5.70 14.37
CA ILE A 146 -14.23 6.36 13.56
C ILE A 146 -15.31 5.30 13.41
N GLU A 147 -16.46 5.56 14.02
CA GLU A 147 -17.61 4.69 13.94
C GLU A 147 -17.90 4.38 12.46
N GLY A 148 -17.96 3.10 12.10
CA GLY A 148 -18.11 2.65 10.72
C GLY A 148 -16.84 2.53 9.86
N HIS A 149 -15.62 2.71 10.42
CA HIS A 149 -14.39 2.47 9.65
C HIS A 149 -14.23 1.00 9.20
N ASN A 150 -14.69 0.05 10.02
CA ASN A 150 -14.79 -1.36 9.62
C ASN A 150 -15.85 -1.56 8.52
N ASP A 151 -16.87 -0.71 8.48
CA ASP A 151 -17.89 -0.75 7.44
C ASP A 151 -17.30 -0.34 6.09
N LEU A 152 -16.27 0.50 6.00
CA LEU A 152 -15.65 0.86 4.70
C LEU A 152 -15.14 -0.37 3.89
N LEU A 153 -14.77 -1.45 4.59
CA LEU A 153 -14.32 -2.71 4.00
C LEU A 153 -15.47 -3.56 3.41
N SER A 154 -16.71 -3.33 3.81
CA SER A 154 -17.88 -4.15 3.46
C SER A 154 -19.10 -3.36 2.98
N TYR A 155 -19.11 -2.03 3.13
CA TYR A 155 -20.27 -1.17 2.88
C TYR A 155 -20.67 -1.22 1.41
N ASN A 156 -21.91 -1.65 1.18
CA ASN A 156 -22.59 -1.72 -0.12
C ASN A 156 -21.81 -2.48 -1.20
N LEU A 157 -21.11 -3.55 -0.85
CA LEU A 157 -20.65 -4.52 -1.84
C LEU A 157 -21.78 -5.50 -2.14
N HIS A 158 -22.04 -5.71 -3.43
CA HIS A 158 -22.88 -6.82 -3.90
C HIS A 158 -21.96 -7.85 -4.55
N PRO A 159 -21.42 -8.82 -3.78
CA PRO A 159 -20.65 -9.91 -4.37
C PRO A 159 -21.51 -10.71 -5.35
N PRO A 160 -20.92 -11.49 -6.28
CA PRO A 160 -21.66 -12.29 -7.26
C PRO A 160 -22.79 -13.12 -6.64
N GLN A 161 -22.56 -13.65 -5.44
CA GLN A 161 -23.51 -14.47 -4.70
C GLN A 161 -24.79 -13.73 -4.30
N ASP A 162 -24.76 -12.40 -4.14
CA ASP A 162 -25.96 -11.58 -3.90
C ASP A 162 -26.88 -11.54 -5.14
N PHE A 163 -26.35 -11.89 -6.32
CA PHE A 163 -27.07 -11.95 -7.59
C PHE A 163 -27.31 -13.39 -8.08
N ASP A 164 -27.18 -14.39 -7.20
CA ASP A 164 -27.22 -15.82 -7.55
C ASP A 164 -26.17 -16.23 -8.61
N LEU A 165 -25.02 -15.55 -8.62
CA LEU A 165 -23.88 -15.86 -9.49
C LEU A 165 -22.76 -16.57 -8.70
N GLU A 166 -22.10 -17.51 -9.37
CA GLU A 166 -20.90 -18.15 -8.86
C GLU A 166 -19.72 -17.16 -8.75
N PRO A 167 -18.75 -17.39 -7.83
CA PRO A 167 -17.51 -16.64 -7.81
C PRO A 167 -16.81 -16.67 -9.16
N TRP A 168 -16.14 -15.57 -9.51
CA TRP A 168 -15.38 -15.46 -10.75
C TRP A 168 -14.31 -16.56 -10.85
N GLN A 169 -14.20 -17.23 -12.00
CA GLN A 169 -13.28 -18.35 -12.22
C GLN A 169 -12.16 -17.97 -13.18
N ALA A 170 -10.92 -18.31 -12.82
CA ALA A 170 -9.75 -18.21 -13.68
C ALA A 170 -8.62 -19.13 -13.20
N SER A 171 -7.65 -19.40 -14.07
CA SER A 171 -6.40 -20.01 -13.62
C SER A 171 -5.64 -19.09 -12.65
N PRO A 172 -4.83 -19.62 -11.71
CA PRO A 172 -4.01 -18.79 -10.82
C PRO A 172 -3.12 -17.78 -11.57
N GLU A 173 -2.62 -18.14 -12.75
CA GLU A 173 -1.79 -17.28 -13.60
C GLU A 173 -2.57 -16.12 -14.23
N GLU A 174 -3.82 -16.34 -14.58
CA GLU A 174 -4.72 -15.29 -15.09
C GLU A 174 -5.21 -14.40 -13.94
N ALA A 175 -5.58 -14.98 -12.81
CA ALA A 175 -5.96 -14.28 -11.60
C ALA A 175 -4.86 -13.31 -11.15
N SER A 176 -3.59 -13.75 -11.06
CA SER A 176 -2.47 -12.86 -10.69
C SER A 176 -2.34 -11.65 -11.62
N LYS A 177 -2.54 -11.81 -12.94
CA LYS A 177 -2.44 -10.68 -13.89
C LYS A 177 -3.56 -9.66 -13.68
N ILE A 178 -4.78 -10.14 -13.47
CA ILE A 178 -5.96 -9.29 -13.24
C ILE A 178 -5.86 -8.58 -11.88
N VAL A 179 -5.46 -9.31 -10.83
CA VAL A 179 -5.26 -8.78 -9.49
C VAL A 179 -4.10 -7.78 -9.45
N GLU A 180 -3.01 -8.02 -10.18
CA GLU A 180 -1.92 -7.04 -10.33
C GLU A 180 -2.44 -5.78 -11.01
N ALA A 181 -3.17 -5.90 -12.12
CA ALA A 181 -3.73 -4.76 -12.83
C ALA A 181 -4.66 -3.94 -11.92
N ALA A 182 -5.57 -4.60 -11.19
CA ALA A 182 -6.44 -3.98 -10.20
C ALA A 182 -5.64 -3.26 -9.12
N GLY A 183 -4.63 -3.91 -8.53
CA GLY A 183 -3.79 -3.30 -7.50
C GLY A 183 -3.09 -2.04 -7.96
N ILE A 184 -2.59 -2.01 -9.21
CA ILE A 184 -2.03 -0.79 -9.81
C ILE A 184 -3.09 0.32 -9.95
N GLN A 185 -4.31 0.01 -10.38
CA GLN A 185 -5.41 0.99 -10.44
C GLN A 185 -5.81 1.49 -9.05
N CYS A 186 -5.72 0.62 -8.04
CA CYS A 186 -5.96 0.96 -6.64
C CYS A 186 -4.83 1.76 -5.97
N GLY A 187 -3.80 2.16 -6.74
CA GLY A 187 -2.72 3.03 -6.27
C GLY A 187 -1.45 2.30 -5.80
N ALA A 188 -1.38 0.96 -5.91
CA ALA A 188 -0.14 0.25 -5.67
C ALA A 188 0.91 0.63 -6.72
N SER A 189 2.15 0.82 -6.28
CA SER A 189 3.28 1.04 -7.19
C SER A 189 3.75 -0.28 -7.83
N MET A 190 3.61 -1.38 -7.09
CA MET A 190 3.87 -2.76 -7.51
C MET A 190 3.09 -3.73 -6.61
N VAL A 191 2.72 -4.88 -7.17
CA VAL A 191 2.00 -5.97 -6.48
C VAL A 191 2.86 -7.23 -6.57
N GLY A 192 2.84 -8.07 -5.54
CA GLY A 192 3.49 -9.38 -5.52
C GLY A 192 2.63 -10.40 -4.81
N PHE A 193 2.86 -11.67 -5.14
CA PHE A 193 2.01 -12.76 -4.70
C PHE A 193 2.85 -13.81 -3.95
N THR A 194 2.37 -14.27 -2.81
CA THR A 194 2.96 -15.41 -2.09
C THR A 194 1.85 -16.23 -1.44
N LYS A 195 2.22 -17.32 -0.76
CA LYS A 195 1.31 -18.11 0.07
C LYS A 195 1.42 -17.69 1.53
N LEU A 196 0.41 -18.04 2.31
CA LEU A 196 0.49 -17.95 3.76
C LEU A 196 1.59 -18.90 4.26
N ASN A 197 2.65 -18.32 4.81
CA ASN A 197 3.60 -18.99 5.68
C ASN A 197 3.22 -18.71 7.14
N THR A 198 2.79 -19.75 7.85
CA THR A 198 2.29 -19.64 9.22
C THR A 198 3.37 -19.29 10.24
N ASP A 199 4.64 -19.53 9.93
CA ASP A 199 5.76 -19.24 10.82
C ASP A 199 5.92 -17.72 11.05
N TRP A 200 5.38 -16.92 10.14
CA TRP A 200 5.38 -15.47 10.27
C TRP A 200 4.18 -14.91 11.04
N LEU A 201 3.16 -15.71 11.34
CA LEU A 201 1.97 -15.20 12.04
C LEU A 201 2.31 -14.68 13.44
N TYR A 202 1.59 -13.66 13.88
CA TYR A 202 1.67 -13.24 15.28
C TYR A 202 1.23 -14.39 16.21
N PRO A 203 1.73 -14.46 17.45
CA PRO A 203 1.37 -15.53 18.40
C PRO A 203 -0.14 -15.71 18.64
N TYR A 204 -0.93 -14.66 18.40
CA TYR A 204 -2.37 -14.64 18.60
C TYR A 204 -3.16 -14.82 17.30
N ALA A 205 -2.51 -15.07 16.16
CA ALA A 205 -3.16 -15.30 14.87
C ALA A 205 -2.99 -16.77 14.48
N ASN A 206 -4.11 -17.47 14.28
CA ASN A 206 -4.09 -18.91 14.07
C ASN A 206 -5.01 -19.29 12.90
N VAL A 207 -4.59 -20.32 12.15
CA VAL A 207 -5.47 -20.96 11.16
C VAL A 207 -6.53 -21.76 11.91
N ASN A 208 -7.79 -21.54 11.56
CA ASN A 208 -8.96 -22.17 12.13
C ASN A 208 -9.78 -22.82 11.00
N PRO A 209 -9.82 -24.17 10.91
CA PRO A 209 -10.58 -24.88 9.88
C PRO A 209 -12.09 -24.62 9.91
N ASP A 210 -12.65 -24.27 11.06
CA ASP A 210 -14.08 -24.00 11.23
C ASP A 210 -14.46 -22.55 10.87
N ALA A 211 -13.47 -21.67 10.72
CA ALA A 211 -13.70 -20.27 10.36
C ALA A 211 -14.06 -20.16 8.87
N LYS A 212 -15.11 -19.39 8.57
CA LYS A 212 -15.51 -19.06 7.19
C LYS A 212 -14.93 -17.73 6.69
N GLU A 213 -14.65 -16.83 7.61
CA GLU A 213 -14.02 -15.54 7.36
C GLU A 213 -12.98 -15.24 8.44
N VAL A 214 -12.11 -14.25 8.20
CA VAL A 214 -11.15 -13.81 9.22
C VAL A 214 -11.89 -12.99 10.28
N PHE A 215 -11.80 -13.41 11.54
CA PHE A 215 -12.40 -12.68 12.66
C PHE A 215 -11.50 -12.71 13.89
N ARG A 216 -11.79 -11.82 14.86
CA ARG A 216 -11.08 -11.75 16.15
C ARG A 216 -12.00 -12.15 17.28
N ASN A 217 -11.53 -13.02 18.17
CA ASN A 217 -12.17 -13.37 19.44
C ASN A 217 -11.18 -13.16 20.61
N GLU A 218 -11.57 -13.59 21.81
CA GLU A 218 -10.75 -13.47 23.03
C GLU A 218 -9.39 -14.18 22.92
N LYS A 219 -9.30 -15.25 22.11
CA LYS A 219 -8.07 -16.02 21.88
C LYS A 219 -7.19 -15.43 20.77
N GLY A 220 -7.67 -14.40 20.07
CA GLY A 220 -6.95 -13.71 19.01
C GLY A 220 -7.64 -13.79 17.63
N PHE A 221 -6.86 -13.69 16.57
CA PHE A 221 -7.34 -13.76 15.19
C PHE A 221 -7.46 -15.21 14.71
N ASN A 222 -8.57 -15.51 14.04
CA ASN A 222 -8.90 -16.80 13.46
C ASN A 222 -8.94 -16.63 11.95
N ILE A 223 -8.08 -17.36 11.24
CA ILE A 223 -7.90 -17.30 9.79
C ILE A 223 -8.49 -18.58 9.19
N PRO A 224 -9.46 -18.52 8.27
CA PRO A 224 -9.97 -19.72 7.59
C PRO A 224 -8.86 -20.51 6.93
N GLU A 225 -8.95 -21.84 6.94
CA GLU A 225 -7.99 -22.68 6.22
C GLU A 225 -7.98 -22.37 4.70
N SER A 226 -9.08 -21.90 4.14
CA SER A 226 -9.17 -21.51 2.72
C SER A 226 -8.26 -20.32 2.35
N HIS A 227 -7.94 -19.44 3.31
CA HIS A 227 -7.23 -18.19 3.08
C HIS A 227 -5.71 -18.42 2.98
N LYS A 228 -5.29 -19.07 1.88
CA LYS A 228 -3.92 -19.55 1.67
C LYS A 228 -3.03 -18.59 0.85
N TYR A 229 -3.59 -17.53 0.28
CA TYR A 229 -2.90 -16.65 -0.64
C TYR A 229 -2.72 -15.25 -0.07
N MET A 230 -1.55 -14.68 -0.32
CA MET A 230 -1.14 -13.35 0.15
C MET A 230 -0.86 -12.46 -1.06
N ILE A 231 -1.59 -11.36 -1.16
CA ILE A 231 -1.41 -10.32 -2.17
C ILE A 231 -0.74 -9.14 -1.48
N ILE A 232 0.53 -8.92 -1.76
CA ILE A 232 1.34 -7.87 -1.14
C ILE A 232 1.48 -6.70 -2.11
N MET A 233 1.30 -5.49 -1.61
CA MET A 233 1.40 -4.26 -2.37
C MET A 233 2.47 -3.37 -1.75
N ILE A 234 3.18 -2.63 -2.60
CA ILE A 234 4.04 -1.55 -2.17
C ILE A 234 3.58 -0.22 -2.76
N SER A 235 3.59 0.83 -1.93
CA SER A 235 3.25 2.20 -2.32
C SER A 235 4.46 3.09 -2.12
N GLN A 236 4.91 3.74 -3.20
CA GLN A 236 6.04 4.65 -3.19
C GLN A 236 5.67 5.98 -2.52
N GLY A 237 6.54 6.45 -1.63
CA GLY A 237 6.36 7.74 -0.97
C GLY A 237 6.82 8.93 -1.81
N PRO A 238 6.26 10.13 -1.59
CA PRO A 238 6.71 11.35 -2.26
C PRO A 238 8.13 11.70 -1.80
N ARG A 239 9.11 11.39 -2.66
CA ARG A 239 10.55 11.52 -2.33
C ARG A 239 10.93 12.91 -1.85
N ASP A 240 10.42 13.96 -2.51
CA ASP A 240 10.74 15.35 -2.17
C ASP A 240 10.35 15.72 -0.74
N LEU A 241 9.28 15.10 -0.21
CA LEU A 241 8.90 15.27 1.19
C LEU A 241 9.81 14.44 2.09
N LEU A 242 10.00 13.15 1.78
CA LEU A 242 10.70 12.20 2.65
C LEU A 242 12.20 12.46 2.82
N ILE A 243 12.86 13.11 1.86
CA ILE A 243 14.25 13.57 2.05
C ILE A 243 14.38 14.68 3.10
N ARG A 244 13.27 15.28 3.53
CA ARG A 244 13.18 16.32 4.56
C ARG A 244 12.75 15.75 5.91
N ASN A 245 13.06 14.47 6.17
CA ASN A 245 12.70 13.80 7.41
C ASN A 245 13.22 14.59 8.63
N GLN A 246 12.57 14.43 9.79
CA GLN A 246 12.74 15.28 10.98
C GLN A 246 12.17 16.71 10.85
N SER A 247 11.26 16.91 9.90
CA SER A 247 10.42 18.11 9.80
C SER A 247 8.96 17.71 9.63
N GLU A 248 8.05 18.67 9.82
CA GLU A 248 6.63 18.54 9.60
C GLU A 248 6.34 18.16 8.13
N LEU A 249 7.11 18.73 7.19
CA LEU A 249 7.05 18.38 5.77
C LEU A 249 7.55 16.96 5.47
N GLY A 250 8.60 16.51 6.17
CA GLY A 250 9.06 15.12 6.12
C GLY A 250 8.02 14.13 6.64
N ALA A 251 7.39 14.47 7.77
CA ALA A 251 6.30 13.70 8.34
C ALA A 251 5.09 13.64 7.38
N ALA A 252 4.77 14.73 6.69
CA ALA A 252 3.74 14.76 5.65
C ALA A 252 3.97 13.71 4.55
N GLY A 253 5.23 13.53 4.13
CA GLY A 253 5.62 12.50 3.17
C GLY A 253 5.40 11.07 3.67
N ASP A 254 5.73 10.82 4.94
CA ASP A 254 5.46 9.53 5.60
C ASP A 254 3.95 9.24 5.62
N ARG A 255 3.14 10.22 6.06
CA ARG A 255 1.68 10.09 6.14
C ARG A 255 1.03 9.83 4.79
N ALA A 256 1.42 10.59 3.76
CA ALA A 256 0.93 10.39 2.40
C ALA A 256 1.14 8.94 1.93
N THR A 257 2.29 8.35 2.28
CA THR A 257 2.62 7.00 1.84
C THR A 257 1.76 5.95 2.56
N TYR A 258 1.49 6.15 3.85
CA TYR A 258 0.57 5.30 4.59
C TYR A 258 -0.87 5.42 4.09
N SER A 259 -1.38 6.63 3.89
CA SER A 259 -2.74 6.84 3.36
C SER A 259 -2.90 6.17 2.00
N ARG A 260 -1.88 6.27 1.12
CA ARG A 260 -1.83 5.51 -0.13
C ARG A 260 -1.88 4.00 0.08
N ALA A 261 -1.04 3.45 0.94
CA ALA A 261 -1.00 2.01 1.19
C ALA A 261 -2.32 1.49 1.80
N PHE A 262 -2.94 2.29 2.67
CA PHE A 262 -4.23 1.99 3.28
C PHE A 262 -5.37 2.01 2.24
N ASN A 263 -5.43 3.04 1.41
CA ASN A 263 -6.42 3.13 0.33
C ASN A 263 -6.28 1.97 -0.66
N SER A 264 -5.06 1.60 -1.03
CA SER A 264 -4.82 0.43 -1.89
C SER A 264 -5.32 -0.87 -1.26
N VAL A 265 -5.11 -1.10 0.05
CA VAL A 265 -5.58 -2.34 0.68
C VAL A 265 -7.09 -2.41 0.82
N VAL A 266 -7.74 -1.30 1.18
CA VAL A 266 -9.22 -1.23 1.26
C VAL A 266 -9.83 -1.53 -0.11
N GLN A 267 -9.34 -0.87 -1.16
CA GLN A 267 -9.86 -1.07 -2.51
C GLN A 267 -9.59 -2.49 -3.03
N MET A 268 -8.45 -3.08 -2.71
CA MET A 268 -8.15 -4.47 -3.10
C MET A 268 -9.02 -5.49 -2.37
N ILE A 269 -9.30 -5.29 -1.07
CA ILE A 269 -10.25 -6.15 -0.35
C ILE A 269 -11.62 -6.09 -1.03
N ARG A 270 -12.09 -4.88 -1.37
CA ARG A 270 -13.37 -4.69 -2.08
C ARG A 270 -13.37 -5.35 -3.46
N PHE A 271 -12.28 -5.22 -4.21
CA PHE A 271 -12.12 -5.86 -5.52
C PHE A 271 -12.23 -7.39 -5.43
N ILE A 272 -11.48 -8.01 -4.51
CA ILE A 272 -11.47 -9.46 -4.32
C ILE A 272 -12.83 -9.97 -3.84
N LYS A 273 -13.47 -9.27 -2.90
CA LYS A 273 -14.85 -9.56 -2.48
C LYS A 273 -15.85 -9.42 -3.63
N GLY A 274 -15.67 -8.43 -4.50
CA GLY A 274 -16.46 -8.25 -5.72
C GLY A 274 -16.25 -9.37 -6.76
N LEU A 275 -15.17 -10.14 -6.68
CA LEU A 275 -14.97 -11.37 -7.46
C LEU A 275 -15.61 -12.59 -6.79
N GLY A 276 -16.17 -12.46 -5.59
CA GLY A 276 -16.83 -13.53 -4.84
C GLY A 276 -15.91 -14.28 -3.87
N TYR A 277 -14.75 -13.72 -3.51
CA TYR A 277 -13.74 -14.36 -2.65
C TYR A 277 -13.60 -13.66 -1.30
N GLY A 278 -13.19 -14.43 -0.28
CA GLY A 278 -12.81 -13.90 1.03
C GLY A 278 -11.54 -13.06 0.96
N ALA A 279 -11.51 -11.93 1.65
CA ALA A 279 -10.34 -11.06 1.72
C ALA A 279 -10.28 -10.29 3.04
N TYR A 280 -9.08 -10.23 3.63
CA TYR A 280 -8.82 -9.52 4.88
C TYR A 280 -7.45 -8.83 4.89
N HIS A 281 -7.30 -7.77 5.68
CA HIS A 281 -6.05 -7.03 5.79
C HIS A 281 -4.99 -7.82 6.58
N VAL A 282 -3.75 -7.88 6.09
CA VAL A 282 -2.66 -8.68 6.71
C VAL A 282 -2.08 -8.06 7.99
N ASN A 283 -2.01 -6.74 8.11
CA ASN A 283 -1.28 -6.09 9.21
C ASN A 283 -1.70 -6.52 10.63
N PRO A 284 -2.98 -6.81 10.94
CA PRO A 284 -3.37 -7.28 12.26
C PRO A 284 -2.92 -8.71 12.58
N ILE A 285 -2.64 -9.54 11.57
CA ILE A 285 -2.38 -10.98 11.73
C ILE A 285 -0.91 -11.37 11.57
N ALA A 286 -0.09 -10.56 10.88
CA ALA A 286 1.32 -10.87 10.66
C ALA A 286 2.19 -9.61 10.41
N PRO A 287 3.51 -9.66 10.69
CA PRO A 287 4.45 -8.68 10.18
C PRO A 287 4.57 -8.86 8.67
N ILE A 288 4.39 -7.79 7.91
CA ILE A 288 4.22 -7.89 6.46
C ILE A 288 5.53 -8.02 5.66
N ILE A 289 6.67 -7.67 6.27
CA ILE A 289 7.98 -7.66 5.58
C ILE A 289 8.35 -9.04 5.03
N PRO A 290 8.32 -10.15 5.82
CA PRO A 290 8.66 -11.48 5.30
C PRO A 290 7.85 -11.86 4.06
N PHE A 291 6.54 -11.63 4.06
CA PHE A 291 5.68 -11.90 2.90
C PHE A 291 6.03 -11.03 1.69
N ALA A 292 6.47 -9.79 1.88
CA ALA A 292 6.93 -8.95 0.78
C ALA A 292 8.24 -9.46 0.16
N LEU A 293 9.13 -10.03 0.98
CA LEU A 293 10.36 -10.69 0.51
C LEU A 293 10.02 -11.97 -0.27
N GLU A 294 9.14 -12.80 0.28
CA GLU A 294 8.66 -14.03 -0.37
C GLU A 294 7.94 -13.74 -1.70
N ALA A 295 7.15 -12.67 -1.74
CA ALA A 295 6.47 -12.16 -2.94
C ALA A 295 7.42 -11.46 -3.94
N GLY A 296 8.73 -11.50 -3.69
CA GLY A 296 9.75 -10.96 -4.60
C GLY A 296 9.70 -9.45 -4.76
N LEU A 297 9.23 -8.69 -3.75
CA LEU A 297 9.11 -7.23 -3.83
C LEU A 297 10.39 -6.50 -3.39
N GLY A 298 11.36 -7.21 -2.80
CA GLY A 298 12.61 -6.62 -2.34
C GLY A 298 13.43 -7.61 -1.53
N GLU A 299 14.51 -7.10 -0.95
CA GLU A 299 15.37 -7.80 0.00
C GLU A 299 15.35 -7.05 1.35
N MET A 300 15.67 -7.72 2.46
CA MET A 300 15.80 -7.05 3.74
C MET A 300 17.07 -6.20 3.78
N GLY A 301 16.94 -4.91 4.08
CA GLY A 301 18.07 -4.00 4.25
C GLY A 301 18.50 -3.85 5.71
N ARG A 302 19.74 -3.40 5.91
CA ARG A 302 20.35 -3.12 7.23
C ARG A 302 19.48 -2.24 8.14
N MET A 303 18.75 -1.29 7.56
CA MET A 303 17.86 -0.38 8.30
C MET A 303 16.57 -1.04 8.82
N ASN A 304 16.51 -2.38 8.87
CA ASN A 304 15.36 -3.18 9.26
C ASN A 304 14.09 -2.87 8.42
N ARG A 305 14.30 -2.65 7.12
CA ARG A 305 13.24 -2.37 6.13
C ARG A 305 13.51 -3.15 4.86
N MET A 306 12.45 -3.57 4.18
CA MET A 306 12.58 -4.09 2.82
C MET A 306 13.01 -2.96 1.87
N ILE A 307 13.98 -3.26 1.02
CA ILE A 307 14.48 -2.37 -0.04
C ILE A 307 14.08 -2.98 -1.38
N ASN A 308 13.37 -2.21 -2.19
CA ASN A 308 13.00 -2.59 -3.54
C ASN A 308 14.07 -2.12 -4.55
N PRO A 309 14.42 -2.89 -5.58
CA PRO A 309 15.46 -2.52 -6.53
C PRO A 309 15.11 -1.32 -7.44
N ILE A 310 13.84 -0.90 -7.48
CA ILE A 310 13.37 0.25 -8.27
C ILE A 310 13.11 1.46 -7.36
N PHE A 311 12.42 1.25 -6.25
CA PHE A 311 11.95 2.33 -5.36
C PHE A 311 12.86 2.58 -4.14
N GLY A 312 13.88 1.73 -3.94
CA GLY A 312 14.70 1.73 -2.74
C GLY A 312 13.88 1.38 -1.49
N GLY A 313 14.29 1.92 -0.34
CA GLY A 313 13.55 1.78 0.93
C GLY A 313 12.37 2.75 1.08
N ASN A 314 12.11 3.59 0.07
CA ASN A 314 11.03 4.58 0.11
C ASN A 314 9.69 3.97 -0.33
N VAL A 315 9.24 2.96 0.43
CA VAL A 315 7.97 2.28 0.19
C VAL A 315 7.26 1.96 1.50
N ARG A 316 5.93 1.95 1.45
CA ARG A 316 5.12 1.29 2.48
C ARG A 316 4.54 0.02 1.91
N ILE A 317 4.42 -0.99 2.76
CA ILE A 317 3.93 -2.30 2.40
C ILE A 317 2.52 -2.44 2.99
N SER A 318 1.58 -2.90 2.17
CA SER A 318 0.25 -3.33 2.60
C SER A 318 -0.06 -4.68 1.96
N GLY A 319 -1.08 -5.38 2.45
CA GLY A 319 -1.36 -6.71 1.94
C GLY A 319 -2.72 -7.25 2.32
N VAL A 320 -3.21 -8.16 1.49
CA VAL A 320 -4.48 -8.87 1.65
C VAL A 320 -4.20 -10.36 1.73
N ILE A 321 -4.82 -11.02 2.71
CA ILE A 321 -4.95 -12.48 2.74
C ILE A 321 -6.29 -12.87 2.12
N THR A 322 -6.30 -13.90 1.27
CA THR A 322 -7.48 -14.29 0.49
C THR A 322 -7.50 -15.80 0.21
N ASP A 323 -8.70 -16.31 -0.10
CA ASP A 323 -8.93 -17.63 -0.68
C ASP A 323 -8.96 -17.63 -2.22
N LEU A 324 -8.84 -16.46 -2.88
CA LEU A 324 -8.68 -16.34 -4.33
C LEU A 324 -7.35 -16.99 -4.79
N PRO A 325 -7.39 -18.06 -5.61
CA PRO A 325 -6.18 -18.68 -6.12
C PRO A 325 -5.37 -17.73 -7.01
N VAL A 326 -4.11 -17.50 -6.64
CA VAL A 326 -3.15 -16.68 -7.41
C VAL A 326 -1.82 -17.41 -7.53
N ALA A 327 -1.16 -17.27 -8.68
CA ALA A 327 0.19 -17.77 -8.88
C ALA A 327 1.18 -16.97 -8.03
N SER A 328 2.02 -17.68 -7.26
CA SER A 328 3.02 -17.07 -6.39
C SER A 328 4.24 -16.60 -7.18
N ASP A 329 4.76 -15.43 -6.80
CA ASP A 329 6.07 -14.95 -7.21
C ASP A 329 7.19 -15.70 -6.47
N LYS A 330 8.42 -15.54 -6.95
CA LYS A 330 9.62 -16.01 -6.25
C LYS A 330 10.31 -14.85 -5.53
N PRO A 331 10.98 -15.10 -4.40
CA PRO A 331 11.91 -14.14 -3.82
C PRO A 331 12.98 -13.70 -4.82
N ILE A 332 13.57 -12.52 -4.57
CA ILE A 332 14.57 -11.93 -5.45
C ILE A 332 15.91 -11.74 -4.76
N ASP A 333 16.98 -11.73 -5.56
CA ASP A 333 18.32 -11.31 -5.21
C ASP A 333 18.77 -10.23 -6.22
N PHE A 334 19.08 -9.05 -5.70
CA PHE A 334 19.68 -7.95 -6.43
C PHE A 334 21.01 -7.48 -5.82
N GLY A 335 21.61 -8.30 -4.96
CA GLY A 335 22.89 -8.05 -4.31
C GLY A 335 22.81 -7.12 -3.09
N LEU A 336 21.61 -6.93 -2.50
CA LEU A 336 21.46 -6.01 -1.37
C LEU A 336 22.26 -6.46 -0.16
N GLN A 337 22.29 -7.76 0.15
CA GLN A 337 22.99 -8.27 1.33
C GLN A 337 24.48 -7.89 1.31
N GLU A 338 25.16 -8.12 0.18
CA GLU A 338 26.57 -7.75 0.00
C GLU A 338 26.79 -6.23 0.05
N PHE A 339 25.89 -5.46 -0.58
CA PHE A 339 25.95 -4.01 -0.52
C PHE A 339 25.81 -3.47 0.91
N CYS A 340 24.86 -4.00 1.68
CA CYS A 340 24.62 -3.59 3.05
C CYS A 340 25.77 -3.92 4.00
N LYS A 341 26.59 -4.95 3.73
CA LYS A 341 27.76 -5.31 4.57
C LYS A 341 28.80 -4.18 4.64
N THR A 342 29.01 -3.46 3.54
CA THR A 342 30.05 -2.43 3.43
C THR A 342 29.50 -1.01 3.54
N CYS A 343 28.29 -0.73 3.03
CA CYS A 343 27.75 0.63 2.94
C CYS A 343 27.55 1.31 4.30
N LYS A 344 26.80 0.67 5.22
CA LYS A 344 26.52 1.12 6.60
C LYS A 344 25.97 2.54 6.79
N ILE A 345 25.67 3.29 5.73
CA ILE A 345 25.24 4.70 5.82
C ILE A 345 24.04 4.89 6.76
N CYS A 346 23.06 3.98 6.75
CA CYS A 346 21.91 4.08 7.64
C CYS A 346 22.29 3.94 9.12
N ALA A 347 23.31 3.14 9.44
CA ALA A 347 23.80 2.98 10.81
C ALA A 347 24.62 4.20 11.25
N THR A 348 25.49 4.71 10.37
CA THR A 348 26.30 5.91 10.64
C THR A 348 25.45 7.16 10.82
N GLU A 349 24.40 7.34 10.01
CA GLU A 349 23.55 8.54 10.01
C GLU A 349 22.38 8.42 11.00
N CYS A 350 22.20 7.29 11.69
CA CYS A 350 21.07 7.11 12.61
C CYS A 350 21.21 8.03 13.82
N PRO A 351 20.33 9.03 14.02
CA PRO A 351 20.46 9.96 15.13
C PRO A 351 20.27 9.29 16.50
N ALA A 352 19.55 8.17 16.51
CA ALA A 352 19.28 7.38 17.71
C ALA A 352 20.31 6.28 17.96
N GLY A 353 21.29 6.06 17.07
CA GLY A 353 22.24 4.95 17.18
C GLY A 353 21.58 3.57 17.21
N ALA A 354 20.38 3.45 16.61
CA ALA A 354 19.52 2.27 16.75
C ALA A 354 19.84 1.13 15.76
N LEU A 355 20.80 1.34 14.86
CA LEU A 355 21.12 0.43 13.77
C LEU A 355 22.59 -0.01 13.87
N SER A 356 22.84 -1.30 13.66
CA SER A 356 24.16 -1.94 13.70
C SER A 356 24.98 -1.78 12.42
#